data_AF-A0A7W1E386-F1
#
_entry.id   AF-A0A7W1E386-F1
#
_cell.length_a   1.000
_cell.length_b   1.000
_cell.length_c   1.000
_cell.angle_alpha   90.00
_cell.angle_beta   90.00
_cell.angle_gamma   90.00
#
_symmetry.space_group_name_H-M   'P 1'
#
loop_
_entity.id
_entity.type
_entity.pdbx_description
1 polymer ?
#
loop_
_entity_poly.entity_id
_entity_poly.type
_entity_poly.pdbx_seq_one_letter_code
_entity_poly.pdbx_strand_id
1 'polypeptide(L)'
;MTDFQASSGIQGRQFAEQCDQLLTHYGFAIESRLLLPQIGVEIDRVAVSPAGHTIWFEYKGSVQGSRPGLMRTDTLKKAIANGALLAALAERHPYVILTSHLPEVLSGAAMLRAALDLGHFHDVVCIYRPTDTQRLRDL
;
A
#
# COMPACT_ATOMS: atom_id res chain seq x y z
N MET A 1 27.15 2.35 -9.67
CA MET A 1 26.08 1.43 -9.18
C MET A 1 25.54 1.82 -7.80
N THR A 2 26.21 2.73 -7.08
CA THR A 2 25.84 3.27 -5.75
C THR A 2 24.74 4.35 -5.78
N ASP A 3 24.66 5.17 -6.84
CA ASP A 3 23.69 6.29 -6.91
C ASP A 3 22.23 5.86 -7.13
N PHE A 4 21.99 4.74 -7.81
CA PHE A 4 20.62 4.25 -8.09
C PHE A 4 19.93 3.70 -6.83
N GLN A 5 20.67 3.02 -5.95
CA GLN A 5 20.12 2.49 -4.71
C GLN A 5 19.91 3.59 -3.66
N ALA A 6 20.85 4.54 -3.56
CA ALA A 6 20.70 5.71 -2.69
C ALA A 6 19.49 6.58 -3.09
N SER A 7 19.31 6.84 -4.39
CA SER A 7 18.16 7.60 -4.90
C SER A 7 16.83 6.85 -4.72
N SER A 8 16.81 5.52 -4.91
CA SER A 8 15.62 4.70 -4.63
C SER A 8 15.20 4.77 -3.16
N GLY A 9 16.15 4.78 -2.22
CA GLY A 9 15.88 4.93 -0.80
C GLY A 9 15.30 6.29 -0.41
N ILE A 10 15.79 7.38 -1.02
CA ILE A 10 15.26 8.74 -0.81
C ILE A 10 13.82 8.83 -1.34
N GLN A 11 13.57 8.33 -2.54
CA GLN A 11 12.23 8.35 -3.14
C GLN A 11 11.21 7.55 -2.33
N GLY A 12 11.61 6.39 -1.80
CA GLY A 12 10.75 5.59 -0.92
C GLY A 12 10.36 6.35 0.35
N ARG A 13 11.30 7.08 0.97
CA ARG A 13 11.01 7.91 2.15
C ARG A 13 10.06 9.06 1.83
N GLN A 14 10.29 9.79 0.74
CA GLN A 14 9.41 10.88 0.31
C GLN A 14 7.98 10.39 0.05
N PHE A 15 7.83 9.24 -0.59
CA PHE A 15 6.51 8.66 -0.83
C PHE A 15 5.83 8.22 0.48
N ALA A 16 6.59 7.62 1.42
CA ALA A 16 6.07 7.26 2.73
C ALA A 16 5.60 8.49 3.52
N GLU A 17 6.34 9.61 3.48
CA GLU A 17 5.94 10.87 4.09
C GLU A 17 4.64 11.42 3.50
N GLN A 18 4.46 11.34 2.18
CA GLN A 18 3.21 11.73 1.52
C GLN A 18 2.03 10.85 1.95
N CYS A 19 2.26 9.54 2.10
CA CYS A 19 1.25 8.62 2.60
C CYS A 19 0.85 8.96 4.04
N ASP A 20 1.83 9.16 4.93
CA ASP A 20 1.57 9.52 6.32
C ASP A 20 0.84 10.89 6.42
N GLN A 21 1.21 11.88 5.59
CA GLN A 21 0.49 13.16 5.52
C GLN A 21 -0.96 12.99 5.05
N LEU A 22 -1.19 12.15 4.05
CA LEU A 22 -2.54 11.86 3.55
C LEU A 22 -3.39 11.20 4.65
N LEU A 23 -2.87 10.16 5.30
CA LEU A 23 -3.58 9.46 6.37
C LEU A 23 -3.92 10.42 7.52
N THR A 24 -2.97 11.25 7.94
CA THR A 24 -3.19 12.29 8.96
C THR A 24 -4.28 13.28 8.52
N HIS A 25 -4.27 13.71 7.25
CA HIS A 25 -5.30 14.60 6.71
C HIS A 25 -6.71 14.01 6.77
N TYR A 26 -6.84 12.69 6.58
CA TYR A 26 -8.10 11.96 6.73
C TYR A 26 -8.43 11.58 8.18
N GLY A 27 -7.61 11.99 9.16
CA GLY A 27 -7.87 11.81 10.59
C GLY A 27 -7.42 10.47 11.16
N PHE A 28 -6.62 9.70 10.42
CA PHE A 28 -6.02 8.47 10.96
C PHE A 28 -4.97 8.81 12.01
N ALA A 29 -4.99 8.07 13.13
CA ALA A 29 -3.91 8.08 14.10
C ALA A 29 -2.82 7.10 13.65
N ILE A 30 -1.68 7.64 13.23
CA ILE A 30 -0.56 6.87 12.66
C ILE A 30 0.27 6.23 13.78
N GLU A 31 0.52 4.94 13.67
CA GLU A 31 1.34 4.16 14.60
C GLU A 31 2.65 3.68 13.96
N SER A 32 3.32 2.71 14.56
CA SER A 32 4.59 2.18 14.04
C SER A 32 4.40 1.22 12.87
N ARG A 33 5.53 0.81 12.29
CA ARG A 33 5.61 -0.41 11.48
C ARG A 33 5.31 -1.62 12.35
N LEU A 34 4.87 -2.71 11.74
CA LEU A 34 4.57 -3.98 12.40
C LEU A 34 5.21 -5.14 11.64
N LEU A 35 6.06 -5.92 12.31
CA LEU A 35 6.53 -7.20 11.80
C LEU A 35 5.60 -8.31 12.31
N LEU A 36 5.08 -9.14 11.41
CA LEU A 36 4.30 -10.33 11.71
C LEU A 36 5.19 -11.57 11.52
N PRO A 37 5.94 -12.00 12.56
CA PRO A 37 6.98 -13.01 12.42
C PRO A 37 6.47 -14.38 11.96
N GLN A 38 5.22 -14.72 12.28
CA GLN A 38 4.59 -15.99 11.89
C GLN A 38 4.45 -16.18 10.38
N ILE A 39 4.43 -15.08 9.61
CA ILE A 39 4.36 -15.09 8.14
C ILE A 39 5.49 -14.30 7.48
N GLY A 40 6.39 -13.69 8.27
CA GLY A 40 7.54 -12.93 7.78
C GLY A 40 7.18 -11.65 7.01
N VAL A 41 6.00 -11.07 7.24
CA VAL A 41 5.53 -9.85 6.56
C VAL A 41 5.73 -8.63 7.45
N GLU A 42 6.35 -7.58 6.91
CA GLU A 42 6.38 -6.25 7.51
C GLU A 42 5.26 -5.41 6.91
N ILE A 43 4.47 -4.77 7.77
CA ILE A 43 3.48 -3.75 7.42
C ILE A 43 4.17 -2.38 7.53
N ASP A 44 4.16 -1.62 6.43
CA ASP A 44 4.78 -0.29 6.36
C ASP A 44 4.17 0.68 7.38
N ARG A 45 2.85 0.55 7.63
CA ARG A 45 2.19 1.36 8.64
C ARG A 45 0.95 0.72 9.25
N VAL A 46 0.85 0.73 10.57
CA VAL A 46 -0.42 0.54 11.28
C VAL A 46 -1.03 1.91 11.57
N ALA A 47 -2.35 2.05 11.41
CA ALA A 47 -3.05 3.25 11.82
C ALA A 47 -4.47 2.93 12.30
N VAL A 48 -5.02 3.80 13.13
CA VAL A 48 -6.41 3.72 13.62
C VAL A 48 -7.25 4.76 12.87
N SER A 49 -8.34 4.33 12.25
CA SER A 49 -9.25 5.22 11.54
C SER A 49 -10.03 6.12 12.50
N PRO A 50 -10.65 7.22 12.03
CA PRO A 50 -11.50 8.07 12.86
C PRO A 50 -12.65 7.31 13.55
N ALA A 51 -13.08 6.17 12.98
CA ALA A 51 -14.10 5.29 13.55
C ALA A 51 -13.55 4.31 14.62
N GLY A 52 -12.24 4.29 14.85
CA GLY A 52 -11.59 3.41 15.82
C GLY A 52 -11.16 2.04 15.26
N HIS A 53 -11.16 1.85 13.95
CA HIS A 53 -10.72 0.60 13.33
C HIS A 53 -9.22 0.61 13.07
N THR A 54 -8.52 -0.44 13.49
CA THR A 54 -7.12 -0.66 13.10
C THR A 54 -7.05 -1.12 11.65
N ILE A 55 -6.23 -0.45 10.85
CA ILE A 55 -5.98 -0.71 9.44
C ILE A 55 -4.47 -0.91 9.22
N TRP A 56 -4.13 -1.86 8.35
CA TRP A 56 -2.76 -2.10 7.90
C TRP A 56 -2.53 -1.49 6.53
N PHE A 57 -1.55 -0.59 6.42
CA PHE A 57 -1.19 0.06 5.18
C PHE A 57 0.17 -0.41 4.65
N GLU A 58 0.21 -0.61 3.34
CA GLU A 58 1.43 -0.87 2.56
C GLU A 58 1.67 0.28 1.59
N TYR A 59 2.91 0.75 1.50
CA TYR A 59 3.28 1.88 0.65
C TYR A 59 4.03 1.40 -0.58
N LYS A 60 3.39 1.54 -1.75
CA LYS A 60 3.95 1.16 -3.04
C LYS A 60 3.99 2.35 -3.99
N GLY A 61 5.01 3.19 -3.86
CA GLY A 61 5.12 4.36 -4.72
C GLY A 61 6.56 4.79 -4.99
N SER A 62 6.67 5.63 -6.00
CA SER A 62 7.86 6.40 -6.34
C SER A 62 7.38 7.65 -7.08
N VAL A 63 8.17 8.73 -6.96
CA VAL A 63 7.98 10.03 -7.62
C VAL A 63 8.63 10.04 -9.02
N GLN A 64 9.47 9.06 -9.36
CA GLN A 64 10.27 9.05 -10.59
C GLN A 64 10.27 7.67 -11.30
N GLY A 65 10.54 7.68 -12.60
CA GLY A 65 10.70 6.48 -13.42
C GLY A 65 9.51 6.19 -14.34
N SER A 66 9.69 5.22 -15.26
CA SER A 66 8.73 4.93 -16.33
C SER A 66 7.55 4.05 -15.91
N ARG A 67 7.67 3.34 -14.79
CA ARG A 67 6.62 2.46 -14.21
C ARG A 67 6.63 2.58 -12.68
N PRO A 68 6.16 3.71 -12.13
CA PRO A 68 6.08 3.95 -10.69
C PRO A 68 4.96 3.13 -10.03
N GLY A 69 5.06 2.95 -8.71
CA GLY A 69 4.04 2.28 -7.90
C GLY A 69 3.67 0.90 -8.43
N LEU A 70 2.36 0.64 -8.53
CA LEU A 70 1.81 -0.64 -8.98
C LEU A 70 1.79 -0.81 -10.50
N MET A 71 2.17 0.20 -11.30
CA MET A 71 2.44 -0.01 -12.73
C MET A 71 3.61 -0.99 -12.95
N ARG A 72 4.48 -1.14 -11.95
CA ARG A 72 5.55 -2.14 -11.98
C ARG A 72 5.03 -3.49 -11.50
N THR A 73 5.08 -4.48 -12.37
CA THR A 73 4.48 -5.80 -12.12
C THR A 73 5.18 -6.60 -11.02
N ASP A 74 6.48 -6.42 -10.80
CA ASP A 74 7.18 -7.03 -9.66
C ASP A 74 6.75 -6.40 -8.32
N THR A 75 6.55 -5.07 -8.27
CA THR A 75 5.99 -4.37 -7.11
C THR A 75 4.58 -4.87 -6.79
N LEU A 76 3.72 -4.98 -7.81
CA LEU A 76 2.37 -5.51 -7.66
C LEU A 76 2.37 -6.96 -7.15
N LYS A 77 3.19 -7.83 -7.74
CA LYS A 77 3.30 -9.23 -7.29
C LYS A 77 3.76 -9.35 -5.85
N LYS A 78 4.68 -8.49 -5.40
CA LYS A 78 5.12 -8.45 -3.99
C LYS A 78 3.98 -8.04 -3.06
N ALA A 79 3.21 -7.00 -3.41
CA ALA A 79 2.03 -6.61 -2.65
C ALA A 79 1.02 -7.76 -2.58
N ILE A 80 0.74 -8.43 -3.70
CA ILE A 80 -0.18 -9.57 -3.76
C ILE A 80 0.30 -10.72 -2.88
N ALA A 81 1.60 -11.03 -2.89
CA ALA A 81 2.17 -12.07 -2.03
C ALA A 81 1.98 -11.75 -0.54
N ASN A 82 2.24 -10.50 -0.11
CA ASN A 82 1.96 -10.06 1.26
C ASN A 82 0.47 -10.20 1.59
N GLY A 83 -0.42 -9.70 0.73
CA GLY A 83 -1.87 -9.80 0.92
C GLY A 83 -2.37 -11.24 1.02
N ALA A 84 -1.84 -12.15 0.21
CA ALA A 84 -2.17 -13.58 0.27
C ALA A 84 -1.70 -14.24 1.57
N LEU A 85 -0.51 -13.91 2.07
CA LEU A 85 -0.01 -14.39 3.36
C LEU A 85 -0.84 -13.85 4.52
N LEU A 86 -1.21 -12.56 4.48
CA LEU A 86 -2.08 -11.93 5.49
C LEU A 86 -3.49 -12.52 5.48
N ALA A 87 -4.00 -12.90 4.31
CA ALA A 87 -5.30 -13.56 4.18
C ALA A 87 -5.34 -14.96 4.82
N ALA A 88 -4.19 -15.59 5.07
CA ALA A 88 -4.12 -16.87 5.76
C ALA A 88 -4.15 -16.75 7.30
N LEU A 89 -4.10 -15.52 7.85
CA LEU A 89 -4.20 -15.31 9.29
C LEU A 89 -5.66 -15.43 9.76
N ALA A 90 -5.85 -16.06 10.92
CA ALA A 90 -7.17 -16.18 11.55
C ALA A 90 -7.73 -14.81 11.99
N GLU A 91 -6.85 -13.96 12.52
CA GLU A 91 -7.15 -12.57 12.87
C GLU A 91 -6.34 -11.66 11.95
N ARG A 92 -7.03 -10.87 11.13
CA ARG A 92 -6.42 -9.89 10.23
C ARG A 92 -7.21 -8.59 10.25
N HIS A 93 -6.48 -7.49 10.14
CA HIS A 93 -7.07 -6.17 9.91
C HIS A 93 -7.22 -5.89 8.40
N PRO A 94 -8.09 -4.94 8.00
CA PRO A 94 -8.14 -4.48 6.62
C PRO A 94 -6.74 -4.09 6.13
N TYR A 95 -6.33 -4.65 4.99
CA TYR A 95 -5.02 -4.41 4.39
C TYR A 95 -5.16 -3.55 3.14
N VAL A 96 -4.67 -2.32 3.20
CA VAL A 96 -4.87 -1.30 2.16
C VAL A 96 -3.53 -0.92 1.54
N ILE A 97 -3.47 -0.90 0.22
CA ILE A 97 -2.27 -0.46 -0.50
C ILE A 97 -2.41 1.01 -0.86
N LEU A 98 -1.50 1.87 -0.38
CA LEU A 98 -1.34 3.23 -0.89
C LEU A 98 -0.29 3.23 -1.99
N THR A 99 -0.64 3.75 -3.16
CA THR A 99 0.26 3.76 -4.31
C THR A 99 0.30 5.11 -5.01
N SER A 100 1.41 5.39 -5.69
CA SER A 100 1.50 6.57 -6.55
C SER A 100 0.75 6.38 -7.87
N HIS A 101 0.67 5.15 -8.40
CA HIS A 101 0.08 4.87 -9.71
C HIS A 101 -0.51 3.46 -9.77
N LEU A 102 -1.69 3.32 -10.38
CA LEU A 102 -2.30 2.02 -10.66
C LEU A 102 -1.83 1.44 -12.00
N PRO A 103 -1.85 0.11 -12.14
CA PRO A 103 -1.77 -0.52 -13.45
C PRO A 103 -3.11 -0.34 -14.18
N GLU A 104 -3.12 0.41 -15.28
CA GLU A 104 -4.36 0.73 -16.01
C GLU A 104 -4.68 -0.27 -17.14
N VAL A 105 -3.68 -0.99 -17.64
CA VAL A 105 -3.82 -1.90 -18.80
C VAL A 105 -3.06 -3.21 -18.61
N LEU A 106 -3.40 -4.19 -19.46
CA LEU A 106 -2.70 -5.46 -19.61
C LEU A 106 -2.72 -6.32 -18.33
N SER A 107 -1.69 -7.15 -18.15
CA SER A 107 -1.61 -8.14 -17.09
C SER A 107 -1.59 -7.54 -15.68
N GLY A 108 -1.07 -6.32 -15.51
CA GLY A 108 -1.06 -5.64 -14.21
C GLY A 108 -2.47 -5.33 -13.70
N ALA A 109 -3.34 -4.79 -14.57
CA ALA A 109 -4.73 -4.51 -14.21
C ALA A 109 -5.49 -5.81 -13.89
N ALA A 110 -5.25 -6.88 -14.66
CA ALA A 110 -5.83 -8.20 -14.41
C ALA A 110 -5.37 -8.81 -13.07
N MET A 111 -4.08 -8.69 -12.73
CA MET A 111 -3.54 -9.15 -11.44
C MET A 111 -4.14 -8.37 -10.26
N LEU A 112 -4.24 -7.05 -10.37
CA LEU A 112 -4.82 -6.20 -9.32
C LEU A 112 -6.28 -6.57 -9.07
N ARG A 113 -7.09 -6.71 -10.14
CA ARG A 113 -8.48 -7.12 -10.02
C ARG A 113 -8.62 -8.49 -9.36
N ALA A 114 -7.86 -9.48 -9.80
CA ALA A 114 -7.89 -10.81 -9.20
C ALA A 114 -7.53 -10.79 -7.70
N ALA A 115 -6.56 -9.97 -7.30
CA ALA A 115 -6.18 -9.84 -5.89
C ALA A 115 -7.27 -9.19 -5.02
N LEU A 116 -8.00 -8.20 -5.57
CA LEU A 116 -9.17 -7.62 -4.90
C LEU A 116 -10.31 -8.63 -4.79
N ASP A 117 -10.63 -9.34 -5.88
CA ASP A 117 -11.70 -10.35 -5.91
C ASP A 117 -11.42 -11.51 -4.93
N LEU A 118 -10.15 -11.88 -4.75
CA LEU A 118 -9.70 -12.90 -3.78
C LEU A 118 -9.59 -12.36 -2.34
N GLY A 119 -9.86 -11.07 -2.11
CA GLY A 119 -9.77 -10.44 -0.78
C GLY A 119 -8.35 -10.40 -0.21
N HIS A 120 -7.33 -10.36 -1.07
CA HIS A 120 -5.94 -10.17 -0.66
C HIS A 120 -5.67 -8.71 -0.25
N PHE A 121 -6.41 -7.78 -0.83
CA PHE A 121 -6.45 -6.38 -0.43
C PHE A 121 -7.88 -6.03 -0.01
N HIS A 122 -8.00 -5.14 0.97
CA HIS A 122 -9.26 -4.49 1.29
C HIS A 122 -9.56 -3.36 0.30
N ASP A 123 -8.57 -2.51 0.02
CA ASP A 123 -8.63 -1.47 -1.02
C ASP A 123 -7.21 -1.18 -1.56
N VAL A 124 -7.15 -0.53 -2.72
CA VAL A 124 -5.94 0.04 -3.31
C VAL A 124 -6.21 1.49 -3.69
N VAL A 125 -5.54 2.41 -3.03
CA VAL A 125 -5.74 3.86 -3.14
C VAL A 125 -4.57 4.51 -3.87
N CYS A 126 -4.83 5.14 -5.01
CA CYS A 126 -3.85 6.00 -5.65
C CYS A 126 -3.85 7.38 -5.00
N ILE A 127 -2.77 7.76 -4.32
CA ILE A 127 -2.74 8.98 -3.49
C ILE A 127 -2.86 10.28 -4.29
N TYR A 128 -2.63 10.22 -5.60
CA TYR A 128 -2.75 11.37 -6.51
C TYR A 128 -4.11 11.45 -7.22
N ARG A 129 -5.03 10.51 -6.98
CA ARG A 129 -6.38 10.52 -7.54
C ARG A 129 -7.41 10.83 -6.45
N PRO A 130 -8.07 12.00 -6.46
CA PRO A 130 -9.02 12.39 -5.43
C PRO A 130 -10.16 11.39 -5.22
N THR A 131 -10.64 10.76 -6.30
CA THR A 131 -11.68 9.73 -6.24
C THR A 131 -11.26 8.49 -5.45
N ASP A 132 -9.95 8.22 -5.38
CA ASP A 132 -9.43 7.12 -4.57
C ASP A 132 -9.22 7.54 -3.12
N THR A 133 -8.62 8.70 -2.90
CA THR A 133 -8.32 9.15 -1.53
C THR A 133 -9.58 9.42 -0.73
N GLN A 134 -10.68 9.80 -1.37
CA GLN A 134 -11.98 9.98 -0.70
C GLN A 134 -12.49 8.70 -0.03
N ARG A 135 -12.17 7.51 -0.55
CA ARG A 135 -12.57 6.22 0.04
C ARG A 135 -11.91 5.94 1.39
N LEU A 136 -10.84 6.65 1.74
CA LEU A 136 -10.22 6.57 3.07
C LEU A 136 -11.18 7.03 4.19
N ARG A 137 -12.25 7.77 3.87
CA ARG A 137 -13.28 8.16 4.85
C ARG A 137 -14.17 6.99 5.28
N ASP A 138 -14.20 5.92 4.49
CA ASP A 138 -15.08 4.78 4.69
C ASP A 138 -14.37 3.60 5.40
N LEU A 139 -13.10 3.79 5.77
CA LEU A 139 -12.27 2.87 6.56
C LEU A 139 -12.30 3.25 8.04
#